data_AF-A0A2N5GYT2-F1
#
_entry.id   AF-A0A2N5GYT2-F1
#
_cell.length_a   1.000
_cell.length_b   1.000
_cell.length_c   1.000
_cell.angle_alpha   90.00
_cell.angle_beta   90.00
_cell.angle_gamma   90.00
#
_symmetry.space_group_name_H-M   'P 1'
#
loop_
_entity.id
_entity.type
_entity.pdbx_description
1 polymer ?
#
loop_
_entity_poly.entity_id
_entity_poly.type
_entity_poly.pdbx_seq_one_letter_code
_entity_poly.pdbx_strand_id
1 'polypeptide(L)'
;MNKLLSSEKVRLLQEEKHCKNLFDLNFPMLKKVVWGNPLSEQRKVNGYDRYWAEPVTIDNEKYLVCNDWYERNKTKFILWAKSFG
;
A
#
# COMPACT_ATOMS: atom_id res chain seq x y z
N MET A 1 19.27 -7.26 -11.34
CA MET A 1 17.84 -7.53 -11.07
C MET A 1 17.07 -6.26 -11.35
N ASN A 2 16.09 -6.29 -12.27
CA ASN A 2 15.23 -5.14 -12.53
C ASN A 2 14.28 -4.96 -11.35
N LYS A 3 14.51 -3.90 -10.59
CA LYS A 3 13.67 -3.53 -9.45
C LYS A 3 12.41 -2.86 -9.99
N LEU A 4 11.28 -3.58 -9.97
CA LEU A 4 9.98 -3.08 -10.45
C LEU A 4 9.54 -1.82 -9.68
N LEU A 5 9.70 -1.80 -8.36
CA LEU A 5 9.35 -0.66 -7.51
C LEU A 5 10.59 0.05 -6.99
N SER A 6 10.86 1.28 -7.46
CA SER A 6 11.91 2.13 -6.87
C SER A 6 11.53 2.57 -5.45
N SER A 7 12.53 2.93 -4.65
CA SER A 7 12.28 3.43 -3.27
C SER A 7 11.43 4.70 -3.26
N GLU A 8 11.55 5.54 -4.29
CA GLU A 8 10.67 6.70 -4.49
C GLU A 8 9.21 6.28 -4.73
N LYS A 9 8.96 5.29 -5.59
CA LYS A 9 7.61 4.77 -5.81
C LYS A 9 7.02 4.20 -4.52
N VAL A 10 7.80 3.44 -3.75
CA VAL A 10 7.38 2.92 -2.43
C VAL A 10 7.04 4.07 -1.47
N ARG A 11 7.79 5.17 -1.49
CA ARG A 11 7.50 6.37 -0.70
C ARG A 11 6.15 6.99 -1.12
N LEU A 12 5.92 7.15 -2.41
CA LEU A 12 4.66 7.70 -2.94
C LEU A 12 3.44 6.82 -2.62
N LEU A 13 3.61 5.49 -2.60
CA LEU A 13 2.56 4.55 -2.21
C LEU A 13 2.19 4.60 -0.71
N GLN A 14 2.97 5.33 0.10
CA GLN A 14 2.65 5.60 1.51
C GLN A 14 1.89 6.93 1.70
N GLU A 15 1.69 7.71 0.63
CA GLU A 15 1.01 8.99 0.70
C GLU A 15 -0.47 8.84 0.32
N GLU A 16 -1.37 9.13 1.27
CA GLU A 16 -2.82 9.02 1.07
C GLU A 16 -3.31 9.82 -0.15
N LYS A 17 -2.91 11.10 -0.26
CA LYS A 17 -3.29 11.97 -1.38
C LYS A 17 -2.83 11.42 -2.73
N HIS A 18 -1.64 10.83 -2.78
CA HIS A 18 -1.13 10.22 -3.99
C HIS A 18 -1.96 8.98 -4.37
N CYS A 19 -2.22 8.09 -3.41
CA CYS A 19 -3.05 6.90 -3.62
C CYS A 19 -4.51 7.24 -3.97
N LYS A 20 -5.06 8.33 -3.43
CA LYS A 20 -6.39 8.84 -3.80
C LYS A 20 -6.43 9.26 -5.27
N ASN A 21 -5.46 10.04 -5.71
CA ASN A 21 -5.40 10.50 -7.10
C ASN A 21 -5.13 9.34 -8.07
N LEU A 22 -4.19 8.47 -7.72
CA LEU A 22 -3.72 7.39 -8.59
C LEU A 22 -4.69 6.20 -8.66
N PHE A 23 -5.24 5.77 -7.52
CA PHE A 23 -6.05 4.55 -7.41
C PHE A 23 -7.49 4.78 -6.95
N ASP A 24 -7.85 5.98 -6.49
CA ASP A 24 -9.09 6.24 -5.74
C ASP A 24 -9.19 5.48 -4.40
N LEU A 25 -8.04 5.25 -3.75
CA LEU A 25 -8.00 4.75 -2.38
C LEU A 25 -8.08 5.90 -1.38
N ASN A 26 -8.83 5.71 -0.29
CA ASN A 26 -8.90 6.69 0.80
C ASN A 26 -7.80 6.50 1.85
N PHE A 27 -6.92 5.52 1.66
CA PHE A 27 -5.80 5.22 2.54
C PHE A 27 -4.54 4.96 1.72
N PRO A 28 -3.34 5.17 2.29
CA PRO A 28 -2.08 4.74 1.69
C PRO A 28 -2.13 3.28 1.24
N MET A 29 -1.66 2.98 0.02
CA MET A 29 -1.58 1.61 -0.47
C MET A 29 -0.62 0.78 0.39
N LEU A 30 0.49 1.39 0.81
CA LEU A 30 1.48 0.80 1.70
C LEU A 30 1.55 1.59 2.99
N LYS A 31 1.64 0.88 4.12
CA LYS A 31 1.95 1.47 5.43
C LYS A 31 3.18 0.77 6.00
N LYS A 32 4.26 1.52 6.23
CA LYS A 32 5.49 0.95 6.80
C LYS A 32 5.20 0.36 8.19
N VAL A 33 5.68 -0.86 8.43
CA VAL A 33 5.57 -1.52 9.72
C VAL A 33 6.56 -0.89 10.70
N VAL A 34 6.06 -0.55 11.88
CA VAL A 34 6.88 -0.14 13.02
C VAL A 34 7.25 -1.38 13.82
N TRP A 35 8.55 -1.68 13.88
CA TRP A 35 9.07 -2.81 14.65
C TRP A 35 8.76 -2.65 16.14
N GLY A 36 8.48 -3.78 16.80
CA GLY A 36 8.13 -3.82 18.24
C GLY A 36 6.63 -3.62 18.53
N ASN A 37 5.84 -3.15 17.56
CA ASN A 37 4.39 -2.96 17.73
C ASN A 37 3.60 -4.13 17.12
N PRO A 38 2.49 -4.58 17.74
CA PRO A 38 1.66 -5.65 17.16
C PRO A 38 1.06 -5.26 15.81
N LEU A 39 1.18 -6.15 14.81
CA LEU A 39 0.58 -5.94 13.49
C LEU A 39 -0.96 -5.80 13.57
N SER A 40 -1.58 -6.50 14.53
CA SER A 40 -3.03 -6.43 14.78
C SER A 40 -3.52 -5.01 15.11
N GLU A 41 -2.68 -4.18 15.74
CA GLU A 41 -3.02 -2.79 16.02
C GLU A 41 -2.59 -1.87 14.88
N GLN A 42 -1.44 -2.14 14.25
CA GLN A 42 -0.94 -1.32 13.15
C GLN A 42 -1.82 -1.38 11.89
N ARG A 43 -2.54 -2.48 11.66
CA ARG A 43 -3.47 -2.62 10.52
C ARG A 43 -4.79 -1.88 10.72
N LYS A 44 -5.06 -1.35 11.92
CA LYS A 44 -6.30 -0.64 12.22
C LYS A 44 -6.17 0.85 11.90
N VAL A 45 -7.27 1.43 11.44
CA VAL A 45 -7.50 2.88 11.37
C VAL A 45 -8.88 3.13 11.95
N ASN A 46 -8.96 3.98 12.99
CA ASN A 46 -10.19 4.24 13.74
C ASN A 46 -10.90 2.96 14.22
N GLY A 47 -10.12 1.97 14.67
CA GLY A 47 -10.63 0.70 15.19
C GLY A 47 -10.98 -0.36 14.13
N TYR A 48 -10.98 -0.02 12.84
CA TYR A 48 -11.28 -0.96 11.76
C TYR A 48 -10.03 -1.44 11.04
N ASP A 49 -10.02 -2.70 10.65
CA ASP A 49 -8.96 -3.27 9.82
C ASP A 49 -9.00 -2.65 8.42
N ARG A 50 -8.04 -1.75 8.13
CA ARG A 50 -7.87 -1.12 6.82
C ARG A 50 -6.71 -1.68 6.01
N TYR A 51 -5.92 -2.54 6.63
CA TYR A 51 -4.81 -3.21 5.98
C TYR A 51 -4.90 -4.72 6.20
N TRP A 52 -4.42 -5.50 5.24
CA TRP A 52 -4.31 -6.95 5.38
C TRP A 52 -3.39 -7.33 6.54
N ALA A 53 -3.62 -8.53 7.10
CA ALA A 53 -2.88 -9.00 8.27
C ALA A 53 -1.42 -9.35 7.94
N GLU A 54 -1.16 -9.88 6.75
CA GLU A 54 0.16 -10.30 6.32
C GLU A 54 0.88 -9.14 5.59
N PRO A 55 2.05 -8.68 6.07
CA PRO A 55 2.82 -7.65 5.41
C PRO A 55 3.61 -8.19 4.20
N VAL A 56 3.93 -7.30 3.27
CA VAL A 56 4.88 -7.58 2.18
C VAL A 56 6.27 -7.03 2.53
N THR A 57 7.32 -7.65 2.00
CA THR A 57 8.70 -7.17 2.17
C THR A 57 9.19 -6.54 0.89
N ILE A 58 9.66 -5.29 0.97
CA ILE A 58 10.24 -4.53 -0.14
C ILE A 58 11.54 -3.92 0.38
N ASP A 59 12.67 -4.18 -0.27
CA ASP A 59 14.00 -3.69 0.16
C ASP A 59 14.32 -3.99 1.64
N ASN A 60 14.02 -5.21 2.11
CA ASN A 60 14.17 -5.64 3.51
C ASN A 60 13.31 -4.87 4.54
N GLU A 61 12.38 -4.04 4.07
CA GLU A 61 11.43 -3.31 4.90
C GLU A 61 10.03 -3.92 4.77
N LYS A 62 9.30 -3.98 5.88
CA LYS A 62 7.94 -4.55 5.92
C LYS A 62 6.89 -3.47 5.75
N TYR A 63 5.89 -3.76 4.93
CA TYR A 63 4.76 -2.88 4.66
C TYR A 63 3.44 -3.64 4.76
N LEU A 64 2.48 -3.05 5.44
CA LEU A 64 1.08 -3.47 5.38
C LEU A 64 0.44 -2.94 4.10
N VAL A 65 -0.46 -3.72 3.50
CA VAL A 65 -1.15 -3.36 2.25
C VAL A 65 -2.60 -3.02 2.54
N CYS A 66 -3.09 -1.90 2.02
CA CYS A 66 -4.48 -1.47 2.16
C CYS A 66 -5.43 -2.56 1.63
N ASN A 67 -6.48 -2.87 2.40
CA ASN A 67 -7.49 -3.87 2.03
C ASN A 67 -8.73 -3.27 1.34
N ASP A 68 -8.84 -1.94 1.30
CA ASP A 68 -10.05 -1.20 0.89
C ASP A 68 -10.16 -1.04 -0.64
N TRP A 69 -9.92 -2.15 -1.36
CA TRP A 69 -10.02 -2.22 -2.81
C TRP A 69 -11.42 -2.65 -3.24
N TYR A 70 -12.00 -1.91 -4.19
CA TYR A 70 -13.30 -2.19 -4.78
C TYR A 70 -13.18 -2.28 -6.31
N GLU A 71 -14.22 -2.79 -6.98
CA GLU A 71 -14.23 -2.89 -8.46
C GLU A 71 -13.95 -1.55 -9.16
N ARG A 72 -14.39 -0.42 -8.58
CA ARG A 72 -14.10 0.92 -9.13
C ARG A 72 -12.62 1.26 -9.20
N ASN A 73 -11.79 0.66 -8.34
CA ASN A 73 -10.35 0.92 -8.27
C ASN A 73 -9.57 0.09 -9.32
N LYS A 74 -10.16 -1.01 -9.79
CA LYS A 74 -9.50 -2.01 -10.64
C LYS A 74 -8.90 -1.43 -11.91
N THR A 75 -9.67 -0.62 -12.65
CA THR A 75 -9.20 0.00 -13.90
C THR A 75 -7.98 0.88 -13.67
N LYS A 76 -7.99 1.69 -12.61
CA LYS A 76 -6.87 2.57 -12.25
C LYS A 76 -5.62 1.76 -11.87
N PHE A 77 -5.80 0.71 -11.07
CA PHE A 77 -4.72 -0.19 -10.70
C PHE A 77 -4.09 -0.87 -11.93
N ILE A 78 -4.90 -1.42 -12.84
CA ILE A 78 -4.41 -2.08 -14.06
C ILE A 78 -3.62 -1.10 -14.93
N LEU A 79 -4.11 0.13 -15.13
CA LEU A 79 -3.40 1.15 -15.91
C LEU A 79 -2.05 1.50 -15.28
N TRP A 80 -1.99 1.67 -13.97
CA TRP A 80 -0.73 1.87 -13.26
C TRP A 80 0.21 0.67 -13.39
N ALA A 81 -0.30 -0.56 -13.22
CA ALA A 81 0.50 -1.78 -13.32
C ALA A 81 1.12 -1.97 -14.72
N LYS A 82 0.41 -1.57 -15.79
CA LYS A 82 0.95 -1.55 -17.16
C LYS A 82 2.13 -0.58 -17.34
N SER A 83 2.32 0.41 -16.47
CA SER A 83 3.49 1.30 -16.56
C SER A 83 4.81 0.63 -16.14
N PHE A 84 4.76 -0.60 -15.64
CA PHE A 84 5.92 -1.38 -15.21
C PHE A 84 6.38 -2.43 -16.23
N GLY A 85 5.68 -2.55 -17.37
CA GLY A 85 5.95 -3.49 -18.45
C GLY A 85 5.29 -3.07 -19.75
#